data_AF-A0A6P5TF96-F1
#
_entry.id   AF-A0A6P5TF96-F1
#
_cell.length_a   1.000
_cell.length_b   1.000
_cell.length_c   1.000
_cell.angle_alpha   90.00
_cell.angle_beta   90.00
_cell.angle_gamma   90.00
#
_symmetry.space_group_name_H-M   'P 1'
#
loop_
_entity.id
_entity.type
_entity.pdbx_description
1 polymer ?
#
loop_
_entity_poly.entity_id
_entity_poly.type
_entity_poly.pdbx_seq_one_letter_code
_entity_poly.pdbx_strand_id
1 'polypeptide(L)'
;MMFQVYKRFVPEVAVGYEDPRVQVHISNGVEFMKNVPQGTYDAIMLDAFQNMGTTSTELTDIFLESVARALRPGDVMSTPADSF
;
A
#
# COMPACT_ATOMS: atom_id res chain seq x y z
N MET A 1 -5.98 -15.98 7.38
CA MET A 1 -5.60 -14.81 6.56
C MET A 1 -6.30 -13.57 7.13
N MET A 2 -5.60 -12.44 7.23
CA MET A 2 -6.00 -11.29 8.09
C MET A 2 -7.43 -10.79 7.85
N PHE A 3 -7.88 -10.71 6.59
CA PHE A 3 -9.23 -10.26 6.27
C PHE A 3 -10.34 -11.11 6.91
N GLN A 4 -10.15 -12.43 7.08
CA GLN A 4 -11.15 -13.28 7.73
C GLN A 4 -11.25 -13.00 9.23
N VAL A 5 -10.13 -12.59 9.85
CA VAL A 5 -10.12 -12.16 11.24
C VAL A 5 -10.88 -10.84 11.38
N TYR A 6 -10.64 -9.88 10.49
CA TYR A 6 -11.35 -8.60 10.49
C TYR A 6 -12.85 -8.81 10.28
N LYS A 7 -13.25 -9.62 9.30
CA LYS A 7 -14.67 -9.95 9.06
C LYS A 7 -15.35 -10.58 10.28
N ARG A 8 -14.62 -11.38 11.06
CA ARG A 8 -15.19 -12.09 12.22
C ARG A 8 -15.25 -11.23 13.49
N PHE A 9 -14.25 -10.38 13.72
CA PHE A 9 -14.07 -9.70 15.01
C PHE A 9 -14.24 -8.18 14.94
N VAL A 10 -14.12 -7.56 13.77
CA VAL A 10 -14.26 -6.11 13.54
C VAL A 10 -15.06 -5.84 12.24
N PRO A 11 -16.30 -6.39 12.13
CA PRO A 11 -17.07 -6.35 10.88
C PRO A 11 -17.36 -4.93 10.38
N GLU A 12 -17.49 -3.95 11.28
CA GLU A 12 -17.70 -2.54 10.97
C GLU A 12 -16.53 -1.89 10.22
N VAL A 13 -15.31 -2.43 10.38
CA VAL A 13 -14.14 -2.02 9.58
C VAL A 13 -14.07 -2.86 8.31
N ALA A 14 -14.37 -4.16 8.40
CA ALA A 14 -14.26 -5.08 7.28
C ALA A 14 -15.29 -4.83 6.16
N VAL A 15 -16.36 -4.08 6.42
CA VAL A 15 -17.37 -3.70 5.42
C VAL A 15 -16.75 -3.00 4.20
N GLY A 16 -15.62 -2.31 4.37
CA GLY A 16 -14.90 -1.67 3.27
C GLY A 16 -14.47 -2.63 2.16
N TYR A 17 -14.23 -3.91 2.47
CA TYR A 17 -13.88 -4.93 1.46
C TYR A 17 -15.06 -5.31 0.54
N GLU A 18 -16.29 -4.89 0.86
CA GLU A 18 -17.50 -5.22 0.10
C GLU A 18 -17.90 -4.12 -0.90
N ASP A 19 -17.22 -2.97 -0.89
CA ASP A 19 -17.47 -1.92 -1.88
C ASP A 19 -17.11 -2.43 -3.29
N PRO A 20 -17.99 -2.29 -4.29
CA PRO A 20 -17.78 -2.86 -5.63
C PRO A 20 -16.59 -2.25 -6.38
N ARG A 21 -16.03 -1.13 -5.92
CA ARG A 21 -14.84 -0.49 -6.49
C ARG A 21 -13.55 -1.10 -5.95
N VAL A 22 -13.62 -1.85 -4.85
CA VAL A 22 -12.45 -2.43 -4.19
C VAL A 22 -12.03 -3.72 -4.87
N GLN A 23 -10.78 -3.78 -5.28
CA GLN A 23 -10.13 -4.99 -5.76
C GLN A 23 -9.08 -5.43 -4.74
N VAL A 24 -9.27 -6.63 -4.18
CA VAL A 24 -8.35 -7.19 -3.19
C VAL A 24 -7.31 -8.06 -3.89
N HIS A 25 -6.05 -7.65 -3.80
CA HIS A 25 -4.90 -8.44 -4.28
C HIS A 25 -4.21 -9.11 -3.10
N ILE A 26 -4.12 -10.45 -3.13
CA ILE A 26 -3.45 -11.23 -2.09
C ILE A 26 -2.09 -11.67 -2.62
N SER A 27 -1.10 -10.81 -2.42
CA SER A 27 0.26 -10.98 -2.94
C SER A 27 1.27 -10.19 -2.11
N ASN A 28 2.55 -10.32 -2.44
CA ASN A 28 3.58 -9.41 -1.92
C ASN A 28 3.38 -8.01 -2.55
N GLY A 29 3.18 -6.99 -1.73
CA GLY A 29 2.96 -5.61 -2.18
C GLY A 29 4.16 -5.00 -2.92
N VAL A 30 5.39 -5.36 -2.55
CA VAL A 30 6.62 -4.92 -3.23
C VAL A 30 6.68 -5.48 -4.65
N GLU A 31 6.36 -6.76 -4.81
CA GLU A 31 6.33 -7.40 -6.14
C GLU A 31 5.17 -6.87 -6.99
N PHE A 32 4.01 -6.64 -6.38
CA PHE A 32 2.87 -6.03 -7.06
C PHE A 32 3.28 -4.68 -7.67
N MET A 33 3.86 -3.78 -6.87
CA MET A 33 4.24 -2.44 -7.33
C MET A 33 5.29 -2.44 -8.44
N LYS A 34 6.18 -3.44 -8.49
CA LYS A 34 7.16 -3.58 -9.59
C LYS A 34 6.49 -3.79 -10.95
N ASN A 35 5.31 -4.40 -10.97
CA ASN A 35 4.60 -4.76 -12.19
C ASN A 35 3.48 -3.77 -12.55
N VAL A 36 3.21 -2.77 -11.71
CA VAL A 36 2.21 -1.74 -11.99
C VAL A 36 2.67 -0.87 -13.18
N PRO A 37 1.82 -0.69 -14.21
CA PRO A 37 2.11 0.21 -15.32
C PRO A 37 2.34 1.66 -14.87
N GLN A 38 3.14 2.40 -15.63
CA GLN A 38 3.42 3.79 -15.30
C GLN A 38 2.15 4.66 -15.29
N GLY A 39 2.02 5.54 -14.29
CA GLY A 39 0.91 6.49 -14.19
C GLY A 39 -0.47 5.87 -13.94
N THR A 40 -0.51 4.64 -13.40
CA THR A 40 -1.77 3.93 -13.14
C THR A 40 -2.59 4.58 -12.03
N TYR A 41 -1.96 5.01 -10.94
CA TYR A 41 -2.66 5.45 -9.73
C TYR A 41 -2.58 6.96 -9.53
N ASP A 42 -3.68 7.57 -9.08
CA ASP A 42 -3.74 8.99 -8.67
C ASP A 42 -3.21 9.21 -7.23
N ALA A 43 -3.29 8.18 -6.39
CA ALA A 43 -2.77 8.20 -5.03
C ALA A 43 -2.38 6.81 -4.57
N ILE A 44 -1.31 6.72 -3.77
CA ILE A 44 -0.85 5.47 -3.15
C ILE A 44 -0.74 5.67 -1.64
N MET A 45 -1.36 4.79 -0.86
CA MET A 45 -1.26 4.77 0.59
C MET A 45 -0.54 3.51 1.05
N LEU A 46 0.60 3.67 1.71
CA LEU A 46 1.39 2.57 2.25
C LEU A 46 1.07 2.35 3.72
N ASP A 47 0.01 1.58 4.00
CA ASP A 47 -0.45 1.25 5.35
C ASP A 47 0.08 -0.14 5.79
N ALA A 48 1.39 -0.38 5.63
CA ALA A 48 1.96 -1.72 5.82
C ALA A 48 3.39 -1.77 6.38
N PHE A 49 3.99 -0.66 6.77
CA PHE A 49 5.41 -0.65 7.14
C PHE A 49 5.63 0.05 8.48
N GLN A 50 6.34 -0.65 9.37
CA GLN A 50 6.50 -0.25 10.76
C GLN A 50 7.49 0.89 10.95
N ASN A 51 8.44 1.13 10.03
CA ASN A 51 9.40 2.24 10.15
C ASN A 51 9.81 2.78 8.78
N MET A 52 9.86 4.10 8.64
CA MET A 52 10.50 4.81 7.54
C MET A 52 11.87 5.32 8.02
N GLY A 53 12.98 4.86 7.44
CA GLY A 53 14.31 5.30 7.86
C GLY A 53 15.45 4.34 7.55
N THR A 54 16.62 4.58 8.14
CA THR A 54 17.89 3.86 7.89
C THR A 54 17.84 2.37 8.23
N THR A 55 16.84 1.94 9.00
CA THR A 55 16.63 0.54 9.40
C THR A 55 15.57 -0.16 8.54
N SER A 56 14.89 0.55 7.62
CA SER A 56 13.84 -0.04 6.80
C SER A 56 14.43 -0.87 5.67
N THR A 57 14.08 -2.15 5.62
CA THR A 57 14.48 -3.09 4.56
C THR A 57 13.43 -3.21 3.46
N GLU A 58 12.21 -2.75 3.72
CA GLU A 58 11.05 -2.92 2.84
C GLU A 58 10.76 -1.65 2.01
N LEU A 59 11.10 -0.47 2.54
CA LEU A 59 10.97 0.84 1.87
C LEU A 59 12.30 1.32 1.27
N THR A 60 12.99 0.41 0.58
CA THR A 60 14.21 0.74 -0.16
C THR A 60 13.95 1.76 -1.29
N ASP A 61 15.00 2.47 -1.72
CA ASP A 61 14.94 3.38 -2.88
C ASP A 61 14.32 2.72 -4.11
N ILE A 62 14.66 1.46 -4.39
CA ILE A 62 14.13 0.67 -5.53
C ILE A 62 12.60 0.50 -5.44
N PHE A 63 12.07 0.32 -4.22
CA PHE A 63 10.63 0.23 -4.02
C PHE A 63 9.96 1.59 -4.22
N LEU A 64 10.54 2.65 -3.64
CA LEU A 64 10.03 4.02 -3.78
C LEU A 64 10.04 4.50 -5.24
N GLU A 65 11.02 4.11 -6.05
CA GLU A 65 11.02 4.35 -7.50
C GLU A 65 9.85 3.65 -8.21
N SER A 66 9.51 2.43 -7.80
CA SER A 66 8.35 1.71 -8.35
C SER A 66 7.03 2.38 -7.98
N VAL A 67 6.93 2.93 -6.77
CA VAL A 67 5.78 3.76 -6.33
C VAL A 67 5.71 5.04 -7.16
N ALA A 68 6.81 5.78 -7.29
CA ALA A 68 6.85 7.03 -8.06
C ALA A 68 6.49 6.80 -9.54
N ARG A 69 6.96 5.70 -10.15
CA ARG A 69 6.60 5.33 -11.53
C ARG A 69 5.10 5.07 -11.67
N ALA A 70 4.47 4.44 -10.68
CA ALA A 70 3.05 4.13 -10.73
C ALA A 70 2.15 5.37 -10.62
N LEU A 71 2.68 6.50 -10.14
CA LEU A 71 2.00 7.80 -10.03
C LEU A 71 2.20 8.66 -11.28
N ARG A 72 1.28 9.59 -11.56
CA ARG A 72 1.45 10.60 -12.61
C ARG A 72 2.08 11.88 -12.01
N PRO A 73 2.61 12.79 -12.85
CA PRO A 73 3.11 14.07 -12.34
C PRO A 73 2.04 14.85 -11.58
N GLY A 74 2.30 15.14 -10.30
CA GLY A 74 1.38 15.86 -9.41
C GLY A 74 0.57 14.96 -8.47
N ASP A 75 0.59 13.64 -8.67
CA ASP A 75 -0.05 12.66 -7.80
C ASP A 75 0.78 12.40 -6.54
N VAL A 76 0.16 11.77 -5.53
CA VAL A 76 0.71 11.74 -4.16
C VAL A 76 0.87 10.34 -3.59
N MET A 77 1.86 10.19 -2.72
CA MET A 77 2.00 9.03 -1.85
C MET A 77 1.98 9.46 -0.38
N SER A 78 1.35 8.64 0.47
CA SER A 78 1.39 8.78 1.92
C SER A 78 1.84 7.48 2.57
N THR A 79 2.66 7.61 3.61
CA THR A 79 3.15 6.50 4.44
C THR A 79 3.30 6.99 5.89
N PRO A 80 3.12 6.11 6.90
CA PRO A 80 3.54 6.41 8.27
C PRO A 80 5.03 6.79 8.32
N ALA A 81 5.37 7.64 9.28
CA ALA A 81 6.74 8.07 9.56
C ALA A 81 7.00 8.05 11.06
N ASP A 82 8.26 7.87 11.43
CA ASP A 82 8.66 7.72 12.82
C ASP A 82 8.57 9.05 13.57
N SER A 83 8.19 8.97 14.85
CA SER A 83 8.32 10.10 15.78
C SER A 83 9.73 10.11 16.36
N PHE A 84 10.40 11.27 16.32
CA PHE A 84 11.72 11.49 16.91
C PHE A 84 11.62 12.19 18.27
#